data_AF-A0A4P8S0M2-F1
#
_entry.id   AF-A0A4P8S0M2-F1
#
_cell.length_a   1.000
_cell.length_b   1.000
_cell.length_c   1.000
_cell.angle_alpha   90.00
_cell.angle_beta   90.00
_cell.angle_gamma   90.00
#
_symmetry.space_group_name_H-M   'P 1'
#
loop_
_entity.id
_entity.type
_entity.pdbx_description
1 polymer ?
#
loop_
_entity_poly.entity_id
_entity_poly.type
_entity_poly.pdbx_seq_one_letter_code
_entity_poly.pdbx_strand_id
1 'polypeptide(L)'
;MIKRTITKEMLNENPYEKWNQFIDLLAMEEYRDLTDIQKVAHLCFWYDSEVQNGGHLQYFLNRGTKLVQQSLDALKTIGANAQAHILTKAANTFNTMERARIDSVDEFIEVEEEGKFLELDLEYYQIEHTINDLLEQYLEKYETEFILVEK
;
A
#
# COMPACT_ATOMS: atom_id res chain seq x y z
N MET A 1 -10.22 2.86 18.35
CA MET A 1 -9.45 1.79 17.69
C MET A 1 -10.46 0.94 16.97
N ILE A 2 -10.43 0.98 15.63
CA ILE A 2 -11.37 0.28 14.77
C ILE A 2 -10.86 -1.15 14.60
N LYS A 3 -11.74 -2.15 14.71
CA LYS A 3 -11.40 -3.56 14.47
C LYS A 3 -12.53 -4.19 13.69
N ARG A 4 -12.21 -5.20 12.88
CA ARG A 4 -13.22 -6.06 12.28
C ARG A 4 -13.56 -7.20 13.24
N THR A 5 -14.85 -7.49 13.36
CA THR A 5 -15.34 -8.60 14.18
C THR A 5 -15.61 -9.79 13.28
N ILE A 6 -15.08 -10.95 13.65
CA ILE A 6 -15.34 -12.22 12.97
C ILE A 6 -15.81 -13.27 13.97
N THR A 7 -16.69 -14.15 13.54
CA THR A 7 -17.12 -15.30 14.35
C THR A 7 -16.27 -16.53 14.03
N LYS A 8 -16.27 -17.51 14.94
CA LYS A 8 -15.66 -18.82 14.64
C LYS A 8 -16.34 -19.54 13.48
N GLU A 9 -17.64 -19.34 13.30
CA GLU A 9 -18.38 -19.93 12.17
C GLU A 9 -17.83 -19.41 10.85
N MET A 10 -17.62 -18.09 10.71
CA MET A 10 -17.02 -17.50 9.52
C MET A 10 -15.63 -18.06 9.23
N LEU A 11 -14.81 -18.30 10.26
CA LEU A 11 -13.48 -18.92 10.11
C LEU A 11 -13.55 -20.38 9.69
N ASN A 12 -14.57 -21.12 10.14
CA ASN A 12 -14.77 -22.51 9.73
C ASN A 12 -15.23 -22.61 8.28
N GLU A 13 -16.00 -21.63 7.80
CA GLU A 13 -16.46 -21.55 6.41
C GLU A 13 -15.37 -21.03 5.46
N ASN A 14 -14.58 -20.06 5.92
CA ASN A 14 -13.53 -19.42 5.13
C ASN A 14 -12.24 -19.25 5.96
N PRO A 15 -11.18 -20.04 5.73
CA PRO A 15 -9.93 -19.91 6.47
C PRO A 15 -9.21 -18.57 6.20
N TYR A 16 -9.55 -17.85 5.12
CA TYR A 16 -8.95 -16.55 4.77
C TYR A 16 -9.73 -15.36 5.34
N GLU A 17 -10.74 -15.59 6.17
CA GLU A 17 -11.60 -14.50 6.64
C GLU A 17 -10.82 -13.42 7.40
N LYS A 18 -9.78 -13.80 8.15
CA LYS A 18 -8.90 -12.82 8.82
C LYS A 18 -8.25 -11.88 7.83
N TRP A 19 -7.68 -12.44 6.76
CA TRP A 19 -7.02 -11.65 5.72
C TRP A 19 -8.01 -10.73 5.00
N ASN A 20 -9.19 -11.25 4.65
CA ASN A 20 -10.23 -10.46 3.99
C ASN A 20 -10.66 -9.26 4.83
N GLN A 21 -10.89 -9.47 6.13
CA GLN A 21 -11.28 -8.40 7.04
C GLN A 21 -10.14 -7.41 7.31
N PHE A 22 -8.89 -7.89 7.34
CA PHE A 22 -7.73 -7.03 7.41
C PHE A 22 -7.67 -6.10 6.18
N ILE A 23 -7.77 -6.64 4.96
CA ILE A 23 -7.79 -5.84 3.73
C ILE A 23 -8.96 -4.87 3.70
N ASP A 24 -10.17 -5.30 4.11
CA ASP A 24 -11.34 -4.41 4.21
C ASP A 24 -11.07 -3.22 5.14
N LEU A 25 -10.46 -3.44 6.31
CA LEU A 25 -10.06 -2.35 7.21
C LEU A 25 -9.06 -1.39 6.54
N LEU A 26 -8.04 -1.92 5.86
CA LEU A 26 -7.04 -1.06 5.21
C LEU A 26 -7.63 -0.23 4.07
N ALA A 27 -8.58 -0.80 3.32
CA ALA A 27 -9.18 -0.16 2.15
C ALA A 27 -10.30 0.83 2.51
N MET A 28 -11.10 0.54 3.54
CA MET A 28 -12.33 1.28 3.83
C MET A 28 -12.16 2.35 4.90
N GLU A 29 -11.14 2.27 5.75
CA GLU A 29 -10.96 3.23 6.85
C GLU A 29 -10.09 4.43 6.46
N GLU A 30 -10.44 5.57 7.03
CA GLU A 30 -9.72 6.83 6.86
C GLU A 30 -8.43 6.86 7.68
N TYR A 31 -7.32 7.28 7.06
CA TYR A 31 -5.98 7.29 7.68
C TYR A 31 -5.93 7.97 9.07
N ARG A 32 -6.74 9.01 9.28
CA ARG A 32 -6.77 9.78 10.53
C ARG A 32 -7.39 9.00 11.70
N ASP A 33 -8.26 8.04 11.42
CA ASP A 33 -9.03 7.28 12.40
C ASP A 33 -8.31 5.98 12.82
N LEU A 34 -7.22 5.65 12.13
CA LEU A 34 -6.37 4.49 12.36
C LEU A 34 -5.37 4.69 13.51
N THR A 35 -5.05 3.61 14.21
CA THR A 35 -3.93 3.56 15.16
C THR A 35 -2.58 3.55 14.44
N ASP A 36 -1.48 3.77 15.14
CA ASP A 36 -0.15 3.81 14.50
C ASP A 36 0.24 2.46 13.87
N ILE A 37 -0.15 1.33 14.49
CA ILE A 37 0.03 -0.02 13.93
C ILE A 37 -0.81 -0.18 12.65
N GLN A 38 -2.05 0.28 12.65
CA GLN A 38 -2.93 0.20 11.48
C GLN A 38 -2.46 1.11 10.34
N LYS A 39 -1.92 2.30 10.67
CA LYS A 39 -1.37 3.23 9.68
C LYS A 39 -0.20 2.65 8.92
N VAL A 40 0.67 1.86 9.58
CA VAL A 40 1.77 1.17 8.90
C VAL A 40 1.23 0.25 7.81
N ALA A 41 0.29 -0.63 8.15
CA ALA A 41 -0.32 -1.53 7.18
C ALA A 41 -1.07 -0.78 6.07
N HIS A 42 -1.85 0.24 6.42
CA HIS A 42 -2.63 1.04 5.48
C HIS A 42 -1.75 1.76 4.45
N LEU A 43 -0.63 2.35 4.87
CA LEU A 43 0.29 3.04 3.97
C LEU A 43 0.98 2.08 3.00
N CYS A 44 1.38 0.90 3.48
CA CYS A 44 1.96 -0.15 2.63
C CYS A 44 0.93 -0.69 1.63
N PHE A 45 -0.29 -0.99 2.09
CA PHE A 45 -1.39 -1.48 1.25
C PHE A 45 -1.71 -0.53 0.10
N TRP A 46 -1.88 0.77 0.40
CA TRP A 46 -2.20 1.74 -0.64
C TRP A 46 -1.03 2.04 -1.57
N TYR A 47 0.22 1.98 -1.08
CA TYR A 47 1.36 2.08 -1.99
C TYR A 47 1.41 0.90 -2.97
N ASP A 48 1.28 -0.34 -2.47
CA ASP A 48 1.23 -1.53 -3.33
C ASP A 48 0.07 -1.46 -4.32
N SER A 49 -1.14 -1.14 -3.84
CA SER A 49 -2.36 -1.11 -4.65
C SER A 49 -2.27 -0.13 -5.82
N GLU A 50 -1.68 1.04 -5.61
CA GLU A 50 -1.54 2.04 -6.67
C GLU A 50 -0.44 1.65 -7.68
N VAL A 51 0.71 1.18 -7.19
CA VAL A 51 1.82 0.76 -8.06
C VAL A 51 1.43 -0.45 -8.90
N GLN A 52 0.76 -1.45 -8.31
CA GLN A 52 0.30 -2.63 -9.06
C GLN A 52 -0.79 -2.31 -10.09
N ASN A 53 -1.51 -1.20 -9.94
CA ASN A 53 -2.61 -0.82 -10.81
C ASN A 53 -2.18 0.11 -11.95
N GLY A 54 -1.34 1.11 -11.66
CA GLY A 54 -0.88 2.10 -12.66
C GLY A 54 0.52 2.65 -12.41
N GLY A 55 1.37 1.88 -11.73
CA GLY A 55 2.75 2.25 -11.46
C GLY A 55 2.93 3.41 -10.48
N HIS A 56 4.18 3.84 -10.32
CA HIS A 56 4.54 4.93 -9.41
C HIS A 56 3.92 6.27 -9.82
N LEU A 57 3.67 6.50 -11.11
CA LEU A 57 2.98 7.70 -11.58
C LEU A 57 1.57 7.77 -10.96
N GLN A 58 0.79 6.69 -11.05
CA GLN A 58 -0.54 6.63 -10.45
C GLN A 58 -0.50 6.84 -8.93
N TYR A 59 0.46 6.23 -8.23
CA TYR A 59 0.62 6.45 -6.79
C TYR A 59 0.76 7.94 -6.44
N PHE A 60 1.63 8.69 -7.12
CA PHE A 60 1.80 10.12 -6.82
C PHE A 60 0.61 10.97 -7.24
N LEU A 61 -0.06 10.65 -8.34
CA LEU A 61 -1.25 11.39 -8.78
C LEU A 61 -2.43 11.20 -7.82
N ASN A 62 -2.65 9.97 -7.35
CA ASN A 62 -3.78 9.64 -6.48
C ASN A 62 -3.52 10.00 -5.01
N ARG A 63 -2.31 9.75 -4.51
CA ARG A 63 -1.99 9.89 -3.08
C ARG A 63 -1.20 11.17 -2.76
N GLY A 64 -0.63 11.82 -3.77
CA GLY A 64 0.22 12.98 -3.60
C GLY A 64 1.54 12.66 -2.89
N THR A 65 2.26 13.71 -2.47
CA THR A 65 3.59 13.58 -1.85
C THR A 65 3.59 13.73 -0.32
N LYS A 66 2.45 14.11 0.28
CA LYS A 66 2.37 14.52 1.70
C LYS A 66 2.77 13.42 2.68
N LEU A 67 2.47 12.16 2.35
CA LEU A 67 2.70 11.00 3.21
C LEU A 67 3.86 10.11 2.75
N VAL A 68 4.64 10.53 1.74
CA VAL A 68 5.70 9.69 1.17
C VAL A 68 6.72 9.27 2.22
N GLN A 69 7.13 10.18 3.11
CA GLN A 69 8.08 9.84 4.17
C GLN A 69 7.49 8.80 5.13
N GLN A 70 6.21 8.94 5.52
CA GLN A 70 5.54 7.96 6.36
C GLN A 70 5.37 6.62 5.65
N SER A 71 5.09 6.60 4.34
CA SER A 71 5.05 5.37 3.54
C SER A 71 6.43 4.69 3.51
N LEU A 72 7.52 5.43 3.34
CA LEU A 72 8.88 4.90 3.40
C LEU A 72 9.19 4.26 4.75
N ASP A 73 8.81 4.91 5.84
CA ASP A 73 9.04 4.41 7.19
C ASP A 73 8.15 3.18 7.50
N ALA A 74 6.92 3.16 6.98
CA ALA A 74 6.01 2.01 7.07
C ALA A 74 6.56 0.79 6.32
N LEU A 75 7.06 0.97 5.10
CA LEU A 75 7.68 -0.09 4.31
C LEU A 75 8.87 -0.72 5.04
N LYS A 76 9.76 0.11 5.59
CA LYS A 76 10.88 -0.37 6.41
C LYS A 76 10.39 -1.12 7.66
N THR A 77 9.31 -0.65 8.28
CA THR A 77 8.72 -1.26 9.48
C THR A 77 8.23 -2.68 9.21
N ILE A 78 7.67 -2.95 8.03
CA ILE A 78 7.26 -4.31 7.63
C ILE A 78 8.38 -5.13 6.99
N GLY A 79 9.58 -4.56 6.84
CA GLY A 79 10.74 -5.23 6.23
C GLY A 79 10.86 -5.08 4.70
N ALA A 80 9.97 -4.32 4.06
CA ALA A 80 9.93 -4.05 2.62
C ALA A 80 11.01 -3.05 2.17
N ASN A 81 12.29 -3.36 2.46
CA ASN A 81 13.41 -2.44 2.25
C ASN A 81 13.68 -2.17 0.76
N ALA A 82 13.49 -3.16 -0.11
CA ALA A 82 13.66 -3.01 -1.56
C ALA A 82 12.61 -2.04 -2.14
N GLN A 83 11.35 -2.25 -1.77
CA GLN A 83 10.24 -1.37 -2.12
C GLN A 83 10.45 0.06 -1.58
N ALA A 84 10.93 0.21 -0.34
CA ALA A 84 11.25 1.53 0.22
C ALA A 84 12.36 2.24 -0.56
N HIS A 85 13.36 1.50 -1.05
CA HIS A 85 14.41 2.05 -1.91
C HIS A 85 13.86 2.53 -3.26
N ILE A 86 12.97 1.74 -3.87
CA ILE A 86 12.31 2.10 -5.14
C ILE A 86 11.43 3.34 -4.95
N LEU A 87 10.58 3.38 -3.92
CA LEU A 87 9.75 4.56 -3.62
C LEU A 87 10.61 5.81 -3.38
N THR A 88 11.79 5.66 -2.77
CA THR A 88 12.72 6.78 -2.58
C THR A 88 13.21 7.32 -3.93
N LYS A 89 13.63 6.44 -4.86
CA LYS A 89 14.02 6.84 -6.21
C LYS A 89 12.85 7.49 -6.96
N ALA A 90 11.66 6.87 -6.90
CA ALA A 90 10.46 7.35 -7.57
C ALA A 90 10.07 8.75 -7.05
N ALA A 91 10.13 8.99 -5.74
CA ALA A 91 9.85 10.30 -5.17
C ALA A 91 10.84 11.37 -5.64
N ASN A 92 12.12 11.02 -5.78
CA ASN A 92 13.13 11.92 -6.34
C ASN A 92 12.82 12.25 -7.80
N THR A 93 12.51 11.24 -8.63
CA THR A 93 12.10 11.43 -10.02
C THR A 93 10.89 12.36 -10.10
N PHE A 94 9.82 12.07 -9.36
CA PHE A 94 8.58 12.86 -9.35
C PHE A 94 8.82 14.32 -8.91
N ASN A 95 9.69 14.56 -7.93
CA ASN A 95 10.00 15.91 -7.47
C ASN A 95 10.78 16.75 -8.49
N THR A 96 11.50 16.11 -9.43
CA THR A 96 12.25 16.80 -10.49
C THR A 96 11.44 17.01 -11.78
N MET A 97 10.29 16.37 -11.90
CA MET A 97 9.41 16.52 -13.05
C MET A 97 8.71 17.88 -13.05
N GLU A 98 8.64 18.53 -14.22
CA GLU A 98 7.68 19.61 -14.42
C GLU A 98 6.26 19.06 -14.29
N ARG A 99 5.47 19.70 -13.43
CA ARG A 99 4.13 19.24 -13.06
C ARG A 99 3.14 19.77 -14.09
N ALA A 100 2.91 19.03 -15.17
CA ALA A 100 1.65 19.14 -15.87
C ALA A 100 0.56 18.53 -14.97
N ARG A 101 -0.55 19.25 -14.79
CA ARG A 101 -1.72 18.67 -14.15
C ARG A 101 -2.30 17.66 -15.15
N ILE A 102 -2.40 16.40 -14.73
CA ILE A 102 -3.02 15.32 -15.53
C ILE A 102 -4.49 15.27 -15.09
N ASP A 103 -5.39 15.67 -15.98
CA ASP A 103 -6.84 15.76 -15.73
C ASP A 103 -7.64 14.72 -16.55
N SER A 104 -6.98 13.90 -17.38
CA SER A 104 -7.62 12.85 -18.18
C SER A 104 -6.78 11.58 -18.29
N VAL A 105 -7.43 10.48 -18.70
CA VAL A 105 -6.76 9.19 -18.97
C VAL A 105 -5.80 9.29 -20.14
N ASP A 106 -6.15 10.05 -21.19
CA ASP A 106 -5.28 10.23 -22.36
C ASP A 106 -3.98 10.95 -21.98
N GLU A 107 -4.08 12.02 -21.19
CA GLU A 107 -2.89 12.72 -20.64
C GLU A 107 -2.06 11.83 -19.72
N PHE A 108 -2.69 10.92 -18.97
CA PHE A 108 -1.97 9.94 -18.16
C PHE A 108 -1.12 9.02 -19.04
N ILE A 109 -1.71 8.47 -20.10
CA ILE A 109 -1.02 7.58 -21.03
C ILE A 109 0.15 8.31 -21.70
N GLU A 110 -0.05 9.54 -22.16
CA GLU A 110 1.02 10.34 -22.78
C GLU A 110 2.23 10.52 -21.83
N VAL A 111 1.98 10.82 -20.55
CA VAL A 111 3.05 10.99 -19.56
C VAL A 111 3.68 9.65 -19.17
N GLU A 112 2.90 8.58 -19.10
CA GLU A 112 3.40 7.23 -18.85
C GLU A 112 4.32 6.76 -19.99
N GLU A 113 3.97 7.06 -21.24
CA GLU A 113 4.78 6.75 -22.43
C GLU A 113 6.14 7.47 -22.45
N GLU A 114 6.30 8.59 -21.72
CA GLU A 114 7.62 9.20 -21.49
C GLU A 114 8.55 8.27 -20.69
N GLY A 115 8.01 7.25 -20.01
CA GLY A 115 8.75 6.14 -19.43
C GLY A 115 9.57 6.51 -18.18
N LYS A 116 9.32 7.66 -17.55
CA LYS A 116 10.13 8.16 -16.41
C LYS A 116 10.13 7.23 -15.19
N PHE A 117 9.09 6.41 -15.03
CA PHE A 117 8.97 5.44 -13.95
C PHE A 117 9.13 3.99 -14.40
N LEU A 118 9.17 3.71 -15.71
CA LEU A 118 9.09 2.36 -16.26
C LEU A 118 10.14 1.41 -15.66
N GLU A 119 11.40 1.84 -15.56
CA GLU A 119 12.45 1.01 -14.97
C GLU A 119 12.19 0.70 -13.49
N LEU A 120 11.64 1.65 -12.73
CA LEU A 120 11.32 1.50 -11.32
C LEU A 120 10.11 0.61 -11.10
N ASP A 121 9.09 0.74 -11.95
CA ASP A 121 7.92 -0.13 -11.95
C ASP A 121 8.32 -1.58 -12.26
N LEU A 122 9.15 -1.79 -13.29
CA LEU A 122 9.69 -3.11 -13.61
C LEU A 122 10.56 -3.69 -12.49
N GLU A 123 11.41 -2.88 -11.86
CA GLU A 123 12.20 -3.27 -10.67
C GLU A 123 11.26 -3.71 -9.53
N TYR A 124 10.16 -2.99 -9.32
CA TYR A 124 9.17 -3.28 -8.30
C TYR A 124 8.47 -4.63 -8.54
N TYR A 125 8.00 -4.87 -9.77
CA TYR A 125 7.28 -6.10 -10.13
C TYR A 125 8.14 -7.37 -10.08
N GLN A 126 9.47 -7.23 -10.02
CA GLN A 126 10.41 -8.34 -9.93
C GLN A 126 10.78 -8.73 -8.50
N ILE A 127 10.32 -7.98 -7.48
CA ILE A 127 10.63 -8.30 -6.08
C ILE A 127 9.90 -9.57 -5.66
N GLU A 128 10.66 -10.59 -5.21
CA GLU A 128 10.11 -11.88 -4.76
C GLU A 128 9.28 -11.77 -3.49
N HIS A 129 9.74 -10.99 -2.50
CA HIS A 129 9.01 -10.78 -1.25
C HIS A 129 8.07 -9.59 -1.39
N THR A 130 6.82 -9.88 -1.71
CA THR A 130 5.80 -8.86 -2.00
C THR A 130 5.37 -8.13 -0.73
N ILE A 131 4.72 -6.97 -0.90
CA ILE A 131 4.11 -6.27 0.24
C ILE A 131 3.03 -7.13 0.90
N ASN A 132 2.27 -7.92 0.12
CA ASN A 132 1.25 -8.79 0.68
C ASN A 132 1.83 -9.88 1.59
N ASP A 133 2.94 -10.52 1.21
CA ASP A 133 3.63 -11.53 2.05
C ASP A 133 4.09 -10.94 3.39
N LEU A 134 4.55 -9.69 3.35
CA LEU A 134 5.02 -8.96 4.54
C LEU A 134 3.84 -8.45 5.40
N LEU A 135 2.74 -8.07 4.77
CA LEU A 135 1.51 -7.69 5.44
C LEU A 135 0.82 -8.87 6.12
N GLU A 136 0.91 -10.08 5.56
CA GLU A 136 0.43 -11.31 6.21
C GLU A 136 1.18 -11.55 7.53
N GLN A 137 2.52 -11.49 7.49
CA GLN A 137 3.36 -11.58 8.69
C GLN A 137 3.07 -10.45 9.70
N TYR A 138 2.79 -9.25 9.19
CA TYR A 138 2.44 -8.11 10.04
C TYR A 138 1.09 -8.32 10.74
N LEU A 139 0.10 -8.85 10.02
CA LEU A 139 -1.20 -9.21 10.56
C LEU A 139 -1.06 -10.30 11.62
N GLU A 140 -0.30 -11.36 11.37
CA GLU A 140 -0.07 -12.42 12.37
C GLU A 140 0.53 -11.87 13.67
N LYS A 141 1.51 -10.97 13.55
CA LYS A 141 2.18 -10.35 14.70
C LYS A 141 1.27 -9.43 15.50
N TYR A 142 0.36 -8.72 14.84
CA TYR A 142 -0.48 -7.69 15.46
C TYR A 142 -1.97 -7.98 15.32
N GLU A 143 -2.37 -9.25 15.21
CA GLU A 143 -3.74 -9.66 14.85
C GLU A 143 -4.80 -8.94 15.68
N THR A 144 -4.58 -8.85 16.99
CA THR A 144 -5.52 -8.25 17.94
C THR A 144 -5.72 -6.74 17.73
N GLU A 145 -4.85 -6.06 16.98
CA GLU A 145 -5.01 -4.65 16.61
C GLU A 145 -5.99 -4.46 15.44
N PHE A 146 -6.23 -5.50 14.65
CA PHE A 146 -7.07 -5.45 13.45
C PHE A 146 -8.38 -6.22 13.62
N ILE A 147 -8.33 -7.34 14.35
CA ILE A 147 -9.40 -8.34 14.35
C ILE A 147 -9.81 -8.68 15.79
N LEU A 148 -11.12 -8.81 15.99
CA LEU A 148 -11.74 -9.39 17.18
C LEU A 148 -12.44 -10.69 16.79
N VAL A 149 -12.01 -11.81 17.36
CA VAL A 149 -12.65 -13.11 17.15
C VAL A 149 -13.66 -13.37 18.26
N GLU A 150 -14.94 -13.35 17.91
CA GLU A 150 -16.03 -13.72 18.81
C GLU A 150 -16.23 -15.24 18.83
N LYS A 151 -16.77 -15.73 19.96
CA LYS A 151 -16.90 -17.15 20.23
C LYS A 151 -17.91 -17.84 19.35
#